data_AF-A0A5C4NAY9-F1
#
_entry.id   AF-A0A5C4NAY9-F1
#
_cell.length_a   1.000
_cell.length_b   1.000
_cell.length_c   1.000
_cell.angle_alpha   90.00
_cell.angle_beta   90.00
_cell.angle_gamma   90.00
#
_symmetry.space_group_name_H-M   'P 1'
#
loop_
_entity.id
_entity.type
_entity.pdbx_description
1 polymer ?
#
loop_
_entity_poly.entity_id
_entity_poly.type
_entity_poly.pdbx_seq_one_letter_code
_entity_poly.pdbx_strand_id
1 'polypeptide(L)'
;MSDTDLSRPVDLPEPEVPQRRPLAENLWLRLLNTVLIAILFSLLQTVMTVLTLIQFVLVLANRRQPNANIAQLGRSLGLWCGRAARYLTADTEDKPWPWRPLD
;
A
#
# COMPACT_ATOMS: atom_id res chain seq x y z
N MET A 1 50.08 2.52 36.66
CA MET A 1 49.45 1.53 35.75
C MET A 1 48.14 1.14 36.43
N SER A 2 47.09 1.95 36.28
CA SER A 2 45.79 1.63 36.88
C SER A 2 45.18 0.52 36.07
N ASP A 3 44.99 -0.62 36.74
CA ASP A 3 44.26 -1.77 36.24
C ASP A 3 42.94 -1.33 35.63
N THR A 4 42.95 -1.39 34.30
CA THR A 4 41.86 -1.66 33.39
C THR A 4 40.46 -1.66 34.01
N ASP A 5 39.70 -0.64 33.65
CA ASP A 5 38.24 -0.50 33.78
C ASP A 5 37.52 -1.59 32.95
N LEU A 6 37.74 -2.86 33.28
CA LEU A 6 37.13 -4.05 32.65
C LEU A 6 36.06 -4.70 33.55
N SER A 7 35.84 -4.15 34.74
CA SER A 7 34.78 -4.61 35.67
C SER A 7 33.44 -3.91 35.43
N ARG A 8 33.41 -2.87 34.59
CA ARG A 8 32.14 -2.30 34.15
C ARG A 8 31.55 -3.24 33.11
N PRO A 9 30.38 -3.85 33.37
CA PRO A 9 29.64 -4.47 32.29
C PRO A 9 29.46 -3.39 31.21
N VAL A 10 29.98 -3.66 30.01
CA VAL A 10 29.76 -2.81 28.86
C VAL A 10 28.25 -2.80 28.67
N ASP A 11 27.63 -1.65 28.91
CA ASP A 11 26.21 -1.41 28.70
C ASP A 11 26.00 -1.39 27.17
N LEU A 12 26.02 -2.59 26.59
CA LEU A 12 25.69 -2.77 25.20
C LEU A 12 24.25 -2.31 25.08
N PRO A 13 23.91 -1.36 24.19
CA PRO A 13 22.52 -1.08 23.91
C PRO A 13 21.88 -2.43 23.59
N GLU A 14 20.92 -2.84 24.42
CA GLU A 14 20.23 -4.10 24.17
C GLU A 14 19.78 -4.08 22.72
N PRO A 15 19.98 -5.18 21.97
CA PRO A 15 19.47 -5.22 20.61
C PRO A 15 17.99 -4.88 20.71
N GLU A 16 17.58 -3.78 20.07
CA GLU A 16 16.16 -3.42 19.96
C GLU A 16 15.50 -4.58 19.23
N VAL A 17 15.03 -5.58 19.97
CA VAL A 17 14.34 -6.72 19.40
C VAL A 17 13.12 -6.12 18.75
N PRO A 18 12.97 -6.22 17.40
CA PRO A 18 11.80 -5.65 16.74
C PRO A 18 10.59 -6.24 17.44
N GLN A 19 9.82 -5.40 18.16
CA GLN A 19 8.63 -5.86 18.86
C GLN A 19 7.71 -6.43 17.80
N ARG A 20 7.64 -7.77 17.70
CA ARG A 20 6.67 -8.46 16.86
C ARG A 20 5.32 -8.14 17.46
N ARG A 21 4.69 -7.05 16.99
CA ARG A 21 3.33 -6.70 17.40
C ARG A 21 2.46 -7.91 17.05
N PRO A 22 1.85 -8.59 18.04
CA PRO A 22 0.89 -9.63 17.73
C PRO A 22 -0.23 -8.97 16.92
N LEU A 23 -0.54 -9.52 15.76
CA LEU A 23 -1.68 -9.10 14.96
C LEU A 23 -2.93 -9.31 15.82
N ALA A 24 -3.47 -8.22 16.36
CA ALA A 24 -4.70 -8.25 17.16
C ALA A 24 -5.93 -8.55 16.29
N GLU A 25 -5.76 -8.51 14.97
CA GLU A 25 -6.82 -8.74 14.00
C GLU A 25 -7.06 -10.24 13.72
N ASN A 26 -8.33 -10.62 13.62
CA ASN A 26 -8.72 -11.97 13.24
C ASN A 26 -8.12 -12.36 11.87
N LEU A 27 -7.26 -13.39 11.85
CA LEU A 27 -6.54 -13.84 10.66
C LEU A 27 -7.48 -14.20 9.49
N TRP A 28 -8.66 -14.75 9.81
CA TRP A 28 -9.72 -15.04 8.84
C TRP A 28 -10.30 -13.79 8.17
N LEU A 29 -10.52 -12.71 8.93
CA LEU A 29 -10.99 -11.44 8.36
C LEU A 29 -9.93 -10.84 7.44
N ARG A 30 -8.66 -10.98 7.79
CA ARG A 30 -7.55 -10.53 6.94
C ARG A 30 -7.47 -11.32 5.64
N LEU A 31 -7.67 -12.63 5.67
CA LEU A 31 -7.79 -13.47 4.47
C LEU A 31 -8.97 -13.03 3.58
N LEU A 32 -10.15 -12.83 4.16
CA LEU A 32 -11.32 -12.35 3.42
C LEU A 32 -11.05 -10.99 2.76
N ASN A 33 -10.46 -10.05 3.49
CA ASN A 33 -10.11 -8.73 2.96
C ASN A 33 -9.04 -8.82 1.87
N THR A 34 -8.07 -9.71 2.02
CA THR A 34 -7.03 -9.98 1.00
C THR A 34 -7.66 -10.46 -0.30
N VAL A 35 -8.58 -11.43 -0.22
CA VAL A 35 -9.30 -11.94 -1.39
C VAL A 35 -10.17 -10.85 -2.01
N LEU A 36 -10.89 -10.06 -1.20
CA LEU A 36 -11.69 -8.95 -1.71
C LEU A 36 -10.82 -7.91 -2.44
N ILE A 37 -9.71 -7.49 -1.84
CA ILE A 37 -8.76 -6.54 -2.45
C ILE A 37 -8.18 -7.13 -3.74
N ALA A 38 -7.87 -8.43 -3.79
CA ALA A 38 -7.40 -9.09 -5.01
C ALA A 38 -8.45 -9.04 -6.13
N ILE A 39 -9.74 -9.21 -5.80
CA ILE A 39 -10.84 -9.03 -6.76
C ILE A 39 -10.93 -7.58 -7.24
N LEU A 40 -10.80 -6.60 -6.34
CA LEU A 40 -10.74 -5.18 -6.71
C LEU A 40 -9.54 -4.89 -7.62
N PHE A 41 -8.39 -5.51 -7.39
CA PHE A 41 -7.21 -5.39 -8.27
C PHE A 41 -7.48 -5.89 -9.69
N SER A 42 -8.22 -7.00 -9.83
CA SER A 42 -8.64 -7.50 -11.15
C SER A 42 -9.55 -6.51 -11.88
N LEU A 43 -10.50 -5.89 -11.15
CA LEU A 43 -11.34 -4.82 -11.67
C LEU A 43 -10.50 -3.59 -12.06
N LEU A 44 -9.54 -3.19 -11.22
CA LEU A 44 -8.65 -2.07 -11.50
C LEU A 44 -7.84 -2.30 -12.77
N GLN A 45 -7.28 -3.49 -12.96
CA GLN A 45 -6.53 -3.82 -14.17
C GLN A 45 -7.40 -3.67 -15.42
N THR A 46 -8.64 -4.17 -15.36
CA THR A 46 -9.59 -4.07 -16.47
C THR A 46 -9.94 -2.61 -16.76
N VAL A 47 -10.31 -1.85 -15.72
CA VAL A 47 -10.64 -0.43 -15.82
C VAL A 47 -9.44 0.38 -16.33
N MET A 48 -8.23 0.14 -15.82
CA MET A 48 -7.01 0.82 -16.28
C MET A 48 -6.71 0.54 -17.74
N THR A 49 -6.88 -0.70 -18.18
CA THR A 49 -6.70 -1.06 -19.60
C THR A 49 -7.68 -0.30 -20.46
N VAL A 50 -8.97 -0.29 -20.09
CA VAL A 50 -10.01 0.44 -20.82
C VAL A 50 -9.76 1.95 -20.81
N LEU A 51 -9.46 2.55 -19.66
CA LEU A 51 -9.17 3.97 -19.53
C LEU A 51 -7.94 4.38 -20.35
N THR A 52 -6.90 3.55 -20.37
CA THR A 52 -5.69 3.80 -21.17
C THR A 52 -6.01 3.77 -22.66
N LEU A 53 -6.81 2.80 -23.12
CA LEU A 53 -7.27 2.71 -24.50
C LEU A 53 -8.11 3.93 -24.90
N ILE A 54 -9.07 4.33 -24.06
CA ILE A 54 -9.88 5.54 -24.29
C ILE A 54 -8.99 6.78 -24.34
N GLN A 55 -8.07 6.92 -23.39
CA GLN A 55 -7.14 8.05 -23.34
C GLN A 55 -6.27 8.13 -24.59
N PHE A 56 -5.82 6.99 -25.11
CA PHE A 56 -5.04 6.91 -26.34
C PHE A 56 -5.84 7.38 -27.57
N VAL A 57 -7.09 6.91 -27.70
CA VAL A 57 -7.99 7.34 -28.78
C VAL A 57 -8.28 8.84 -28.69
N LEU A 58 -8.53 9.36 -27.49
CA LEU A 58 -8.79 10.79 -27.28
C LEU A 58 -7.57 11.66 -27.59
N VAL A 59 -6.36 11.23 -27.23
CA VAL A 59 -5.11 11.93 -27.56
C VAL A 59 -4.90 11.98 -29.07
N LEU A 60 -5.23 10.91 -29.78
CA LEU A 60 -5.13 10.86 -31.24
C LEU A 60 -6.16 11.78 -31.92
N ALA A 61 -7.39 11.85 -31.39
CA ALA A 61 -8.45 12.69 -31.91
C ALA A 61 -8.29 14.19 -31.57
N ASN A 62 -7.87 14.52 -30.34
CA ASN A 62 -7.87 15.89 -29.79
C ASN A 62 -6.49 16.58 -29.83
N ARG A 63 -5.73 16.40 -30.92
CA ARG A 63 -4.39 17.05 -31.10
C ARG A 63 -3.45 16.86 -29.89
N ARG A 64 -3.38 15.64 -29.37
CA ARG A 64 -2.53 15.25 -28.23
C ARG A 64 -2.88 15.87 -26.87
N GLN A 65 -4.09 16.39 -26.68
CA GLN A 65 -4.52 16.84 -25.35
C GLN A 65 -5.10 15.68 -24.53
N PRO A 66 -4.49 15.32 -23.39
CA PRO A 66 -5.06 14.31 -22.50
C PRO A 66 -6.32 14.83 -21.80
N ASN A 67 -7.25 13.93 -21.47
CA ASN A 67 -8.50 14.31 -20.81
C ASN A 67 -8.25 14.37 -19.29
N ALA A 68 -8.39 15.56 -18.71
CA ALA A 68 -8.12 15.80 -17.29
C ALA A 68 -8.92 14.87 -16.36
N ASN A 69 -10.15 14.50 -16.75
CA ASN A 69 -11.02 13.65 -15.94
C ASN A 69 -10.49 12.20 -15.86
N ILE A 70 -10.04 11.65 -16.98
CA ILE A 70 -9.45 10.29 -17.03
C ILE A 70 -8.13 10.26 -16.26
N ALA A 71 -7.30 11.30 -16.42
CA ALA A 71 -6.05 11.43 -15.68
C ALA A 71 -6.28 11.56 -14.17
N GLN A 72 -7.32 12.28 -13.73
CA GLN A 72 -7.68 12.41 -12.31
C GLN A 72 -8.18 11.08 -11.73
N LEU A 73 -9.00 10.33 -12.47
CA LEU A 73 -9.42 8.99 -12.07
C LEU A 73 -8.21 8.06 -11.89
N GLY A 74 -7.29 8.04 -12.86
CA GLY A 74 -6.05 7.24 -12.77
C GLY A 74 -5.21 7.60 -11.53
N ARG A 75 -5.10 8.88 -11.20
CA ARG A 75 -4.40 9.35 -9.98
C ARG A 75 -5.07 8.84 -8.70
N SER A 76 -6.39 8.95 -8.59
CA SER A 76 -7.13 8.46 -7.42
C SER A 76 -7.00 6.94 -7.23
N LEU A 77 -7.04 6.18 -8.33
CA LEU A 77 -6.85 4.73 -8.31
C LEU A 77 -5.41 4.35 -7.91
N GLY A 78 -4.40 5.11 -8.35
CA GLY A 78 -3.02 4.91 -7.92
C GLY A 78 -2.81 5.12 -6.42
N LEU A 79 -3.44 6.15 -5.84
CA LEU A 79 -3.43 6.40 -4.39
C LEU A 79 -4.09 5.26 -3.62
N TRP A 80 -5.19 4.70 -4.14
CA TRP A 80 -5.82 3.52 -3.57
C TRP A 80 -4.90 2.29 -3.63
N CYS A 81 -4.29 2.00 -4.79
CA CYS A 81 -3.37 0.87 -4.96
C CYS A 81 -2.22 0.90 -3.95
N GLY A 82 -1.63 2.07 -3.71
CA GLY A 82 -0.54 2.22 -2.72
C GLY A 82 -0.98 1.84 -1.31
N ARG A 83 -2.19 2.22 -0.90
CA ARG A 83 -2.77 1.81 0.38
C ARG A 83 -3.10 0.32 0.42
N ALA A 84 -3.67 -0.22 -0.64
CA ALA A 84 -4.02 -1.63 -0.74
C ALA A 84 -2.78 -2.55 -0.66
N ALA A 85 -1.68 -2.18 -1.34
CA ALA A 85 -0.42 -2.93 -1.30
C ALA A 85 0.16 -3.02 0.11
N ARG A 86 0.09 -1.93 0.89
CA ARG A 86 0.56 -1.91 2.29
C ARG A 86 -0.28 -2.82 3.20
N TYR A 87 -1.60 -2.86 3.01
CA TYR A 87 -2.47 -3.78 3.73
C TYR A 87 -2.16 -5.26 3.38
N LEU A 88 -2.00 -5.56 2.09
CA LEU A 88 -1.69 -6.92 1.61
C LEU A 88 -0.33 -7.43 2.14
N THR A 89 0.65 -6.55 2.26
CA THR A 89 2.00 -6.88 2.75
C THR A 89 2.11 -6.91 4.28
N ALA A 90 1.00 -6.71 4.99
CA ALA A 90 0.96 -6.65 6.46
C ALA A 90 1.77 -5.49 7.06
N ASP A 91 2.10 -4.48 6.26
CA ASP A 91 2.83 -3.28 6.69
C ASP A 91 1.94 -2.35 7.53
N THR A 92 0.61 -2.40 7.30
CA THR A 92 -0.38 -1.66 8.08
C THR A 92 -1.67 -2.46 8.31
N GLU A 93 -2.31 -2.25 9.45
CA GLU A 93 -3.67 -2.73 9.77
C GLU A 93 -4.76 -1.78 9.25
N ASP A 94 -4.39 -0.64 8.65
CA ASP A 94 -5.33 0.29 8.06
C ASP A 94 -5.97 -0.29 6.79
N LYS A 95 -7.26 -0.60 6.90
CA LYS A 95 -8.06 -1.13 5.79
C LYS A 95 -8.25 -0.08 4.69
N PRO A 96 -7.91 -0.39 3.43
CA PRO A 96 -8.19 0.48 2.28
C PRO A 96 -9.69 0.52 1.98
N TRP A 97 -10.14 1.39 1.08
CA TRP A 97 -11.54 1.37 0.58
C TRP A 97 -11.90 -0.04 0.07
N PRO A 98 -13.09 -0.61 0.35
CA PRO A 98 -14.38 0.06 0.65
C PRO A 98 -14.69 0.38 2.12
N TRP A 99 -13.87 -0.03 3.09
CA TRP A 99 -14.20 0.17 4.51
C TRP A 99 -13.92 1.58 5.03
N ARG A 100 -12.97 2.28 4.40
CA ARG A 100 -12.68 3.70 4.70
C ARG A 100 -12.64 4.51 3.40
N PRO A 101 -13.12 5.76 3.44
CA PRO A 101 -13.09 6.63 2.26
C PRO A 101 -11.65 6.92 1.80
N LEU A 102 -11.53 7.25 0.52
CA LEU A 102 -10.32 7.84 -0.04
C LEU A 102 -10.23 9.30 0.45
N ASP A 103 -9.75 9.50 1.68
CA ASP A 103 -9.21 10.80 2.12
C ASP A 103 -8.01 11.18 1.24
#